data_AF-A0A7V3UY12-F1
#
_entry.id   AF-A0A7V3UY12-F1
#
_cell.length_a   1.000
_cell.length_b   1.000
_cell.length_c   1.000
_cell.angle_alpha   90.00
_cell.angle_beta   90.00
_cell.angle_gamma   90.00
#
_symmetry.space_group_name_H-M   'P 1'
#
loop_
_entity.id
_entity.type
_entity.pdbx_description
1 polymer ?
#
loop_
_entity_poly.entity_id
_entity_poly.type
_entity_poly.pdbx_seq_one_letter_code
_entity_poly.pdbx_strand_id
1 'polypeptide(L)' 'MNHARRCSVMATWGRYEEMRPGQIDAVLAETPIAYLPWGSLEWHGPQNPIGLDALKAHALCIMAAERTG' A
#
# COMPACT_ATOMS: atom_id res chain seq x y z
N MET A 1 14.84 29.80 -15.07
CA MET A 1 14.53 30.46 -13.77
C MET A 1 14.24 29.37 -12.76
N ASN A 2 15.18 29.19 -11.82
CA ASN A 2 15.08 28.31 -10.66
C ASN A 2 13.78 28.56 -9.89
N HIS A 3 13.18 27.52 -9.32
CA HIS A 3 13.09 27.42 -7.85
C HIS A 3 12.80 25.99 -7.37
N ALA A 4 13.68 25.55 -6.47
CA ALA A 4 13.51 24.51 -5.46
C ALA A 4 13.33 23.05 -5.92
N ARG A 5 14.45 22.33 -5.82
CA ARG A 5 14.49 20.99 -5.25
C ARG A 5 13.48 20.88 -4.10
N ARG A 6 12.32 20.25 -4.31
CA ARG A 6 11.76 19.46 -3.23
C ARG A 6 12.68 18.25 -3.15
N CYS A 7 13.56 18.23 -2.15
CA CYS A 7 13.96 16.96 -1.59
C CYS A 7 12.63 16.35 -1.10
N SER A 8 11.99 15.58 -1.98
CA SER A 8 10.83 14.79 -1.58
C SER A 8 11.35 13.96 -0.43
N VAL A 9 10.78 14.09 0.76
CA VAL A 9 10.86 13.00 1.72
C VAL A 9 10.47 11.77 0.92
N MET A 10 11.39 10.81 0.74
CA MET A 10 11.04 9.58 0.03
C MET A 10 9.91 8.97 0.85
N ALA A 11 8.79 8.68 0.20
CA ALA A 11 7.68 8.03 0.89
C ALA A 11 8.24 6.74 1.50
N THR A 12 8.05 6.57 2.80
CA THR A 12 8.53 5.40 3.55
C THR A 12 7.65 4.19 3.32
N TRP A 13 6.67 4.28 2.42
CA TRP A 13 5.75 3.22 2.04
C TRP A 13 5.28 3.45 0.61
N GLY A 14 4.74 2.41 -0.03
CA GLY A 14 4.16 2.55 -1.36
C GLY A 14 3.46 1.28 -1.84
N ARG A 15 2.72 1.41 -2.93
CA ARG A 15 2.03 0.31 -3.62
C ARG A 15 2.98 -0.33 -4.62
N TYR A 16 3.30 -1.60 -4.42
CA TYR A 16 4.30 -2.31 -5.24
C TYR A 16 3.92 -2.30 -6.73
N GLU A 17 2.62 -2.39 -7.04
CA GLU A 17 2.08 -2.35 -8.39
C GLU A 17 2.22 -0.99 -9.09
N GLU A 18 2.54 0.08 -8.35
CA GLU A 18 2.76 1.44 -8.87
C GLU A 18 4.24 1.85 -8.84
N MET A 19 5.12 0.99 -8.31
CA MET A 19 6.55 1.29 -8.09
C MET A 19 7.47 0.66 -9.13
N ARG A 20 8.54 1.38 -9.48
CA ARG A 20 9.70 0.87 -10.23
C ARG A 20 10.71 0.20 -9.28
N PRO A 21 11.59 -0.69 -9.76
CA PRO A 21 12.57 -1.38 -8.92
C PRO A 21 13.38 -0.47 -7.99
N GLY A 22 13.93 0.64 -8.48
CA GLY A 22 14.69 1.58 -7.63
C GLY A 22 13.85 2.31 -6.56
N GLN A 23 12.53 2.40 -6.73
CA GLN A 23 11.62 2.89 -5.68
C GLN A 23 11.39 1.82 -4.62
N ILE A 24 11.27 0.56 -5.04
CA ILE A 24 11.16 -0.59 -4.13
C ILE A 24 12.45 -0.70 -3.28
N ASP A 25 13.62 -0.61 -3.90
CA ASP A 25 14.91 -0.63 -3.20
C ASP A 25 15.01 0.48 -2.14
N ALA A 26 14.52 1.68 -2.48
CA ALA A 26 14.53 2.83 -1.57
C ALA A 26 13.58 2.65 -0.37
N VAL A 27 12.37 2.11 -0.59
CA VAL A 27 11.42 1.81 0.50
C VAL A 27 11.99 0.69 1.39
N LEU A 28 12.47 -0.41 0.80
CA LEU A 28 13.02 -1.54 1.56
C LEU A 28 14.22 -1.18 2.44
N ALA A 29 15.02 -0.19 2.04
CA ALA A 29 16.15 0.28 2.84
C ALA A 29 15.73 0.94 4.16
N GLU A 30 14.54 1.58 4.19
CA GLU A 30 14.02 2.28 5.36
C GLU A 30 13.00 1.41 6.13
N THR A 31 12.13 0.71 5.41
CA THR A 31 10.94 0.02 5.93
C THR A 31 10.77 -1.34 5.25
N PRO A 32 11.47 -2.39 5.72
CA PRO A 32 11.45 -3.73 5.12
C PRO A 32 10.22 -4.54 5.55
N ILE A 33 9.02 -3.93 5.47
CA ILE A 33 7.73 -4.54 5.81
C ILE A 33 6.85 -4.53 4.55
N ALA A 34 6.18 -5.64 4.27
CA ALA A 34 5.22 -5.73 3.18
C ALA A 34 3.89 -6.31 3.69
N TYR A 35 2.80 -5.64 3.35
CA TYR A 35 1.43 -6.09 3.65
C TYR A 35 0.80 -6.67 2.39
N LEU A 36 0.47 -7.96 2.42
CA LEU A 36 -0.25 -8.62 1.34
C LEU A 36 -1.73 -8.76 1.71
N PRO A 37 -2.64 -8.01 1.06
CA PRO A 37 -4.07 -8.19 1.32
C PRO A 37 -4.54 -9.54 0.75
N TRP A 38 -5.29 -10.28 1.56
CA TRP A 38 -5.90 -11.55 1.18
C TRP A 38 -7.32 -11.63 1.72
N GLY A 39 -8.24 -12.15 0.92
CA GLY A 39 -9.63 -12.34 1.30
C GLY A 39 -10.33 -13.37 0.41
N SER A 40 -11.47 -13.86 0.87
CA SER A 40 -12.26 -14.87 0.18
C SER A 40 -13.21 -14.25 -0.86
N LEU A 41 -13.78 -15.11 -1.72
CA LEU A 41 -14.95 -14.80 -2.54
C LEU A 41 -16.13 -15.61 -1.97
N GLU A 42 -16.90 -15.00 -1.08
CA GLU A 42 -18.01 -15.68 -0.40
C GLU A 42 -19.26 -14.80 -0.24
N TRP A 43 -20.38 -15.41 0.13
CA TRP A 43 -21.64 -14.69 0.28
C TRP A 43 -21.70 -13.93 1.61
N HIS A 44 -22.03 -12.63 1.55
CA HIS A 44 -22.08 -11.74 2.71
C HIS A 44 -23.44 -11.02 2.87
N GLY A 45 -24.52 -11.59 2.34
CA GLY A 45 -25.83 -10.93 2.31
C GLY A 45 -26.08 -10.13 1.03
N PRO A 46 -27.36 -9.82 0.72
CA PRO A 46 -27.74 -9.08 -0.50
C PRO A 46 -27.16 -7.67 -0.59
N GLN A 47 -26.77 -7.07 0.54
CA GLN A 47 -26.22 -5.72 0.62
C GLN A 47 -24.70 -5.63 0.36
N ASN A 48 -24.00 -6.77 0.30
CA ASN A 48 -22.54 -6.82 0.25
C ASN A 48 -22.01 -7.51 -1.01
N PRO A 49 -20.83 -7.09 -1.50
CA PRO A 49 -20.17 -7.80 -2.58
C PRO A 49 -19.57 -9.13 -2.10
N ILE A 50 -19.37 -10.06 -3.04
CA ILE A 50 -18.75 -11.36 -2.77
C ILE A 50 -17.27 -11.23 -2.32
N GLY A 51 -16.58 -10.17 -2.73
CA GLY A 51 -15.18 -9.92 -2.35
C GLY A 51 -15.01 -9.03 -1.12
N LEU A 52 -16.00 -8.95 -0.23
CA LEU A 52 -16.00 -8.01 0.90
C LEU A 52 -14.74 -8.17 1.78
N ASP A 53 -14.31 -9.40 2.01
CA ASP A 53 -13.11 -9.69 2.80
C ASP A 53 -11.87 -9.03 2.22
N ALA A 54 -11.62 -9.21 0.92
CA ALA A 54 -10.44 -8.67 0.25
C ALA A 54 -10.48 -7.13 0.20
N LEU A 55 -11.67 -6.53 0.01
CA LEU A 55 -11.83 -5.07 0.03
C LEU A 55 -11.46 -4.47 1.39
N LYS A 56 -11.90 -5.11 2.49
CA LYS A 56 -11.55 -4.70 3.85
C LYS A 56 -10.05 -4.92 4.13
N ALA A 57 -9.52 -6.10 3.80
CA ALA A 57 -8.12 -6.42 3.99
C ALA A 57 -7.21 -5.42 3.25
N HIS A 58 -7.52 -5.09 2.00
CA HIS A 58 -6.80 -4.09 1.22
C HIS A 58 -6.77 -2.70 1.90
N ALA A 59 -7.92 -2.21 2.37
CA ALA A 59 -7.97 -0.93 3.09
C ALA A 59 -7.15 -0.97 4.40
N LEU A 60 -7.20 -2.08 5.15
CA LEU A 60 -6.41 -2.27 6.37
C LEU A 60 -4.91 -2.33 6.08
N CYS A 61 -4.48 -3.00 5.01
CA CYS A 61 -3.07 -3.05 4.59
C CYS A 61 -2.54 -1.66 4.24
N ILE A 62 -3.32 -0.83 3.53
CA ILE A 62 -2.94 0.57 3.26
C ILE A 62 -2.78 1.35 4.56
N MET A 63 -3.77 1.29 5.45
CA MET A 63 -3.71 2.00 6.73
C MET A 63 -2.56 1.51 7.63
N ALA A 64 -2.17 0.24 7.52
CA ALA A 64 -1.02 -0.31 8.23
C ALA A 64 0.30 0.25 7.66
N ALA A 65 0.49 0.19 6.34
CA ALA A 65 1.65 0.75 5.65
C ALA A 65 1.83 2.26 5.93
N GLU A 66 0.73 3.03 5.90
CA GLU A 66 0.76 4.45 6.26
C GLU A 66 1.29 4.73 7.67
N ARG A 67 1.10 3.80 8.61
CA ARG A 67 1.50 3.94 10.02
C ARG A 67 2.88 3.38 10.32
N THR A 68 3.29 2.34 9.62
CA THR A 68 4.55 1.64 9.91
C THR A 68 5.67 2.01 8.95
N GLY A 69 5.31 2.62 7.81
CA GLY A 69 6.16 2.57 6.63
C GLY A 69 6.04 1.21 5.96
#